data_AF-U7LHZ6-F1
#
_entry.id   AF-U7LHZ6-F1
#
_cell.length_a   1.000
_cell.length_b   1.000
_cell.length_c   1.000
_cell.angle_alpha   90.00
_cell.angle_beta   90.00
_cell.angle_gamma   90.00
#
_symmetry.space_group_name_H-M   'P 1'
#
loop_
_entity.id
_entity.type
_entity.pdbx_description
1 polymer ?
#
loop_
_entity_poly.entity_id
_entity_poly.type
_entity_poly.pdbx_seq_one_letter_code
_entity_poly.pdbx_strand_id
1 'polypeptide(L)' 'MLGILGSFAEFERAIIRERQAEGIALAKKAGKYKGRKPALSPQQVAEIKQRTMAGESKAALAREFGVTRPTVYRALKNA' A
#
# COMPACT_ATOMS: atom_id res chain seq x y z
N MET A 1 -10.30 7.59 -42.78
CA MET A 1 -11.33 7.70 -41.71
C MET A 1 -10.85 7.21 -40.34
N LEU A 2 -9.88 6.28 -40.26
CA LEU A 2 -9.34 5.77 -38.99
C LEU A 2 -8.62 6.82 -38.12
N GLY A 3 -7.91 7.79 -38.73
CA GLY A 3 -7.20 8.84 -37.99
C GLY A 3 -8.12 9.78 -37.21
N ILE A 4 -9.25 10.18 -37.80
CA ILE A 4 -10.24 11.07 -37.14
C ILE A 4 -10.84 10.36 -35.92
N LEU A 5 -11.24 9.09 -36.06
CA LEU A 5 -11.78 8.29 -34.96
C LEU A 5 -10.75 8.10 -33.83
N GLY A 6 -9.48 7.92 -34.17
CA GLY A 6 -8.38 7.88 -33.20
C GLY A 6 -8.24 9.18 -32.41
N SER A 7 -8.25 10.32 -33.09
CA SER A 7 -8.17 11.64 -32.44
C SER A 7 -9.34 11.91 -31.49
N PHE A 8 -10.56 11.51 -31.85
CA PHE A 8 -11.72 11.61 -30.96
C PHE A 8 -11.57 10.71 -29.72
N ALA A 9 -11.10 9.46 -29.90
CA ALA A 9 -10.88 8.55 -28.77
C ALA A 9 -9.80 9.06 -27.80
N GLU A 10 -8.75 9.71 -28.31
CA GLU A 10 -7.72 10.35 -27.49
C GLU A 10 -8.27 11.57 -26.73
N PHE A 11 -9.07 12.40 -27.39
CA PHE A 11 -9.73 13.55 -26.78
C PHE A 11 -10.66 13.14 -25.63
N GLU A 12 -11.53 12.15 -25.86
CA GLU A 12 -12.44 11.63 -24.82
C GLU A 12 -11.64 11.03 -23.65
N ARG A 13 -10.57 10.29 -23.93
CA ARG A 13 -9.69 9.73 -22.90
C ARG A 13 -9.00 10.82 -22.08
N ALA A 14 -8.62 11.94 -22.68
CA ALA A 14 -8.05 13.08 -21.98
C ALA A 14 -9.07 13.67 -20.98
N ILE A 15 -10.30 13.90 -21.41
CA ILE A 15 -11.38 14.43 -20.55
C ILE A 15 -11.67 13.46 -19.39
N ILE A 16 -11.74 12.16 -19.65
CA ILE A 16 -11.96 11.15 -18.59
C ILE A 16 -10.85 11.20 -17.54
N ARG A 17 -9.59 11.34 -17.97
CA ARG A 17 -8.44 11.43 -17.06
C ARG A 17 -8.45 12.71 -16.24
N GLU A 18 -8.83 13.84 -16.83
CA GLU A 18 -8.96 15.11 -16.12
C GLU A 18 -9.98 15.01 -14.99
N ARG A 19 -11.19 14.53 -15.29
CA ARG A 19 -12.24 14.31 -14.28
C ARG A 19 -11.81 13.31 -13.21
N GLN A 20 -11.12 12.23 -13.60
CA GLN A 20 -10.56 11.28 -12.65
C GLN A 20 -9.54 11.94 -11.71
N ALA A 21 -8.66 12.79 -12.25
CA ALA A 21 -7.64 13.48 -11.47
C ALA A 21 -8.27 14.45 -10.46
N GLU A 22 -9.29 15.20 -10.85
CA GLU A 22 -10.09 16.04 -9.96
C GLU A 22 -10.71 15.23 -8.82
N GLY A 23 -11.37 14.12 -9.15
CA GLY A 23 -11.95 13.21 -8.16
C GLY A 23 -10.92 12.63 -7.19
N ILE A 24 -9.75 12.22 -7.70
CA ILE A 24 -8.63 11.76 -6.88
C ILE A 24 -8.14 12.89 -5.96
N ALA A 25 -8.01 14.12 -6.46
CA ALA A 25 -7.57 15.26 -5.66
C ALA A 25 -8.54 15.56 -4.51
N LEU A 26 -9.85 15.55 -4.76
CA LEU A 26 -10.87 15.69 -3.72
C LEU A 26 -10.81 14.57 -2.69
N ALA A 27 -10.68 13.31 -3.13
CA ALA A 27 -10.57 12.17 -2.23
C ALA A 27 -9.27 12.17 -1.40
N LYS A 28 -8.16 12.67 -1.96
CA LYS A 28 -6.90 12.91 -1.23
C LYS A 28 -7.07 14.01 -0.17
N LYS A 29 -7.68 15.15 -0.53
CA LYS A 29 -8.00 16.24 0.42
C LYS A 29 -8.90 15.74 1.56
N ALA A 30 -9.85 14.87 1.27
CA ALA A 30 -10.71 14.22 2.26
C ALA A 30 -10.04 13.07 3.04
N GLY A 31 -8.75 12.78 2.83
CA GLY A 31 -8.01 11.75 3.58
C GLY A 31 -8.46 10.31 3.30
N LYS A 32 -9.15 10.04 2.18
CA LYS A 32 -9.65 8.69 1.86
C LYS A 32 -8.53 7.71 1.51
N TYR A 33 -7.45 8.19 0.90
CA TYR A 33 -6.29 7.36 0.54
C TYR A 33 -5.41 7.10 1.76
N LYS A 34 -5.54 5.90 2.35
CA LYS A 34 -4.72 5.44 3.49
C LYS A 34 -3.59 4.49 3.10
N GLY A 35 -3.31 4.39 1.80
CA GLY A 35 -2.32 3.45 1.25
C GLY A 35 -2.73 1.98 1.42
N ARG A 36 -1.76 1.09 1.27
CA ARG A 36 -1.95 -0.35 1.48
C ARG A 36 -2.12 -0.61 2.98
N LYS A 37 -3.11 -1.42 3.34
CA LYS A 37 -3.28 -1.89 4.73
C LYS A 37 -1.99 -2.61 5.20
N PRO A 38 -1.47 -2.28 6.39
CA PRO A 38 -0.34 -3.00 6.97
C PRO A 38 -0.61 -4.50 7.03
N ALA A 39 0.42 -5.31 6.80
CA ALA A 39 0.31 -6.77 6.87
C ALA A 39 0.23 -7.31 8.31
N LEU A 40 0.64 -6.49 9.29
CA LEU A 40 0.65 -6.83 10.71
C LEU A 40 -0.15 -5.78 11.47
N SER A 41 -0.92 -6.21 12.48
CA SER A 41 -1.59 -5.30 13.41
C SER A 41 -0.59 -4.66 14.39
N PRO A 42 -0.94 -3.53 15.02
CA PRO A 42 -0.09 -2.93 16.06
C PRO A 42 0.27 -3.91 17.19
N GLN A 43 -0.68 -4.78 17.58
CA GLN A 43 -0.46 -5.81 18.60
C GLN A 43 0.56 -6.84 18.14
N GLN A 44 0.46 -7.32 16.89
CA GLN A 44 1.42 -8.27 16.32
C GLN A 44 2.83 -7.65 16.21
N VAL A 45 2.92 -6.36 15.87
CA VAL A 45 4.22 -5.66 15.84
C VAL A 45 4.84 -5.60 17.25
N ALA A 46 4.05 -5.30 18.28
CA ALA A 46 4.51 -5.28 19.66
C ALA A 46 4.99 -6.66 20.12
N GLU A 47 4.24 -7.71 19.79
CA GLU A 47 4.61 -9.09 20.11
C GLU A 47 5.92 -9.51 19.40
N ILE A 48 6.03 -9.23 18.10
CA ILE A 48 7.24 -9.49 17.32
C ILE A 48 8.46 -8.78 17.93
N LYS A 49 8.28 -7.55 18.44
CA LYS A 49 9.33 -6.78 19.10
C LYS A 49 9.79 -7.44 20.40
N GLN A 50 8.85 -7.81 21.27
CA GLN A 50 9.16 -8.49 22.54
C GLN A 50 9.85 -9.83 22.33
N ARG A 51 9.32 -10.67 21.43
CA ARG A 51 9.89 -12.00 21.14
C ARG A 51 11.26 -11.91 20.46
N THR A 52 11.44 -10.91 19.60
CA THR A 52 12.76 -10.58 19.06
C THR A 52 13.76 -10.20 20.16
N MET A 53 13.34 -9.40 21.15
CA MET A 53 14.19 -9.01 22.29
C MET A 53 14.52 -10.20 23.19
N ALA A 54 13.61 -11.18 23.29
CA ALA A 54 13.83 -12.45 23.97
C ALA A 54 14.79 -13.41 23.21
N GLY A 55 15.29 -13.00 22.04
CA GLY A 55 16.27 -13.77 21.26
C GLY A 55 15.68 -14.69 20.20
N GLU A 56 14.36 -14.64 19.96
CA GLU A 56 13.75 -15.49 18.93
C GLU A 56 14.20 -15.11 17.51
N SER A 57 14.30 -16.13 16.65
CA SER A 57 14.70 -15.94 15.26
C SER A 57 13.63 -15.20 14.46
N LYS A 58 14.03 -14.09 13.82
CA LYS A 58 13.15 -13.34 12.91
C LYS A 58 12.61 -14.18 11.75
N ALA A 59 13.31 -15.25 11.36
CA ALA A 59 12.84 -16.18 10.33
C ALA A 59 11.78 -17.16 10.85
N ALA A 60 11.82 -17.51 12.13
CA ALA A 60 10.75 -18.28 12.77
C ALA A 60 9.50 -17.41 12.91
N LEU A 61 9.64 -16.20 13.45
CA LEU A 61 8.55 -15.22 13.57
C LEU A 61 7.92 -14.90 12.21
N ALA A 62 8.71 -14.70 11.16
CA ALA A 62 8.16 -14.48 9.82
C ALA A 62 7.23 -15.61 9.36
N ARG A 63 7.65 -16.87 9.55
CA ARG A 63 6.83 -18.04 9.19
C ARG A 63 5.56 -18.14 10.02
N GLU A 64 5.68 -17.90 11.33
CA GLU A 64 4.57 -17.96 12.27
C GLU A 64 3.49 -16.92 11.98
N PHE A 65 3.90 -15.65 11.78
CA PHE A 65 2.98 -14.57 11.46
C PHE A 65 2.55 -14.57 9.98
N GLY A 66 2.96 -15.56 9.18
CA GLY A 66 2.60 -15.67 7.76
C GLY A 66 3.11 -14.52 6.89
N VAL A 67 4.21 -13.88 7.27
CA VAL A 67 4.79 -12.73 6.57
C VAL A 67 6.20 -13.03 6.06
N THR A 68 6.66 -12.24 5.11
CA THR A 68 8.04 -12.35 4.64
C THR A 68 9.02 -11.81 5.68
N ARG A 69 10.26 -12.33 5.70
CA ARG A 69 11.32 -11.81 6.59
C ARG A 69 11.49 -10.28 6.50
N PRO A 70 11.49 -9.65 5.31
CA PRO A 70 11.54 -8.18 5.21
C PRO A 70 10.40 -7.46 5.92
N THR A 71 9.21 -8.06 5.99
CA THR A 71 8.07 -7.48 6.72
C THR A 71 8.34 -7.42 8.21
N VAL A 72 8.98 -8.46 8.78
CA VAL A 72 9.43 -8.47 10.18
C VAL A 72 10.48 -7.38 10.42
N TYR A 73 11.48 -7.26 9.54
CA TYR A 73 12.48 -6.17 9.66
C TYR A 73 11.85 -4.78 9.58
N ARG A 74 10.89 -4.57 8.67
CA ARG A 74 10.18 -3.29 8.54
C ARG A 74 9.32 -3.00 9.78
N ALA A 75 8.67 -4.01 10.34
CA ALA A 75 7.92 -3.88 11.59
C ALA A 75 8.83 -3.44 12.75
N LEU A 76 10.04 -4.00 12.84
CA LEU A 76 11.01 -3.62 13.88
C LEU A 76 11.66 -2.24 13.66
N LYS A 77 11.80 -1.79 12.40
CA LYS A 77 12.38 -0.48 12.06
C LYS A 77 11.42 0.69 12.27
N ASN A 78 10.13 0.46 12.07
CA ASN A 78 9.09 1.50 12.10
C ASN A 78 8.34 1.55 13.45
N ALA A 79 8.87 0.91 14.49
CA ALA A 79 8.30 0.81 15.83
C ALA A 79 9.13 1.55 16.90
#